data_AF-A0A843GD33-F1
#
_entry.id   AF-A0A843GD33-F1
#
_cell.length_a   1.000
_cell.length_b   1.000
_cell.length_c   1.000
_cell.angle_alpha   90.00
_cell.angle_beta   90.00
_cell.angle_gamma   90.00
#
_symmetry.space_group_name_H-M   'P 1'
#
loop_
_entity.id
_entity.type
_entity.pdbx_description
1 polymer ?
#
loop_
_entity_poly.entity_id
_entity_poly.type
_entity_poly.pdbx_seq_one_letter_code
_entity_poly.pdbx_strand_id
1 'polypeptide(L)'
;MKINKITLLMAIMIISILAIGAVSAESIDDATISADDSDLSVATVDSEISDVSAVADDAVVDDVVGDDSLGEPKTIDINDDTYSTYFDENGMLDTVSDHDTLVVGTLTEKDLKVNKSVTITGNSEGVINNGTITLVDYNAGGTTVSGLTFNNFNKDAIVIADGIDNVKIEENQITVNTGEEPSIAAVTIVGYSKNITILNNKIDMTGDAENLYGICAIAYFNKHYSEANSVVDIKNNNITVTGSNMVEAMYLTNIENSVIDNNIVVVSCSGSSDAYGIQIADMSYWASMETFEPSPFRPPNNINITNNQFTVKGKNMVYGVTVISIAMMDSDSPTAISYPESEIIISNNIVDAESAGGVVAIGGQTLTQSKITDNNITAIGGSTDGITTVDSFGVHNVAILLIDDTSSSYASGKECENVEITGNLFFDSAITSIQVETPESATVENNLVISENGAIIVNDDTYQYLFDEEGNFVYETEDGTTILVDVLTNKNMIFSQPLNIKSKDDSSVITNGTITLTADASGSSVT
;
A
#
# COMPACT_ATOMS: atom_id res chain seq x y z
N MET A 1 -6.15 -4.00 -42.43
CA MET A 1 -4.91 -4.20 -41.67
C MET A 1 -5.35 -4.52 -40.25
N LYS A 2 -5.19 -5.77 -39.80
CA LYS A 2 -5.65 -6.22 -38.48
C LYS A 2 -4.62 -5.75 -37.45
N ILE A 3 -4.98 -4.76 -36.66
CA ILE A 3 -4.18 -4.33 -35.51
C ILE A 3 -4.33 -5.43 -34.45
N ASN A 4 -3.20 -5.96 -34.01
CA ASN A 4 -3.07 -6.96 -32.95
C ASN A 4 -3.58 -6.34 -31.62
N LYS A 5 -4.35 -7.10 -30.81
CA LYS A 5 -4.84 -6.67 -29.49
C LYS A 5 -3.73 -6.16 -28.55
N ILE A 6 -2.50 -6.67 -28.69
CA ILE A 6 -1.30 -6.26 -27.95
C ILE A 6 -0.86 -4.84 -28.36
N THR A 7 -1.01 -4.47 -29.64
CA THR A 7 -0.64 -3.13 -30.11
C THR A 7 -1.64 -2.06 -29.65
N LEU A 8 -2.90 -2.45 -29.41
CA LEU A 8 -3.90 -1.58 -28.80
C LEU A 8 -3.68 -1.43 -27.29
N LEU A 9 -3.29 -2.50 -26.60
CA LEU A 9 -2.87 -2.46 -25.19
C LEU A 9 -1.64 -1.55 -24.98
N MET A 10 -0.62 -1.69 -25.83
CA MET A 10 0.57 -0.83 -25.77
C MET A 10 0.25 0.64 -26.05
N ALA A 11 -0.65 0.94 -26.98
CA ALA A 11 -0.99 2.32 -27.32
C ALA A 11 -1.80 3.01 -26.21
N ILE A 12 -2.66 2.28 -25.49
CA ILE A 12 -3.46 2.83 -24.40
C ILE A 12 -2.60 3.03 -23.15
N MET A 13 -1.70 2.09 -22.85
CA MET A 13 -0.82 2.16 -21.67
C MET A 13 0.32 3.20 -21.83
N ILE A 14 0.82 3.42 -23.05
CA ILE A 14 1.78 4.50 -23.35
C ILE A 14 1.11 5.89 -23.26
N ILE A 15 -0.19 6.00 -23.53
CA ILE A 15 -0.92 7.28 -23.43
C ILE A 15 -1.25 7.63 -21.98
N SER A 16 -1.57 6.64 -21.12
CA SER A 16 -1.79 6.86 -19.68
C SER A 16 -0.51 7.23 -18.91
N ILE A 17 0.67 6.82 -19.41
CA ILE A 17 1.98 7.18 -18.81
C ILE A 17 2.48 8.56 -19.29
N LEU A 18 2.04 9.04 -20.46
CA LEU A 18 2.47 10.32 -21.03
C LEU A 18 1.90 11.56 -20.32
N ALA A 19 1.04 11.38 -19.32
CA ALA A 19 0.27 12.47 -18.74
C ALA A 19 0.61 12.78 -17.25
N ILE A 20 1.54 12.04 -16.63
CA ILE A 20 2.11 12.37 -15.30
C ILE A 20 3.25 13.42 -15.42
N GLY A 21 3.10 14.40 -16.30
CA GLY A 21 4.19 15.35 -16.57
C GLY A 21 3.92 16.31 -17.71
N ALA A 22 2.80 17.04 -17.64
CA ALA A 22 2.62 18.25 -18.44
C ALA A 22 2.57 19.48 -17.52
N VAL A 23 3.67 19.75 -16.82
CA VAL A 23 3.99 21.12 -16.38
C VAL A 23 5.10 21.64 -17.30
N SER A 24 4.84 22.81 -17.87
CA SER A 24 5.56 23.50 -18.93
C SER A 24 7.09 23.47 -18.81
N ALA A 25 7.75 22.84 -19.78
CA ALA A 25 9.14 23.11 -20.09
C ALA A 25 9.24 24.44 -20.87
N GLU A 26 9.55 25.54 -20.17
CA GLU A 26 10.25 26.66 -20.78
C GLU A 26 11.74 26.61 -20.37
N SER A 27 12.55 26.18 -21.33
CA SER A 27 14.00 26.34 -21.52
C SER A 27 14.90 26.62 -20.31
N ILE A 28 15.80 25.67 -20.01
CA ILE A 28 17.15 26.00 -19.56
C ILE A 28 18.15 25.40 -20.55
N ASP A 29 19.00 26.28 -21.04
CA ASP A 29 19.97 26.09 -22.11
C ASP A 29 21.12 25.16 -21.68
N ASP A 30 21.58 24.38 -22.64
CA ASP A 30 22.52 23.28 -22.52
C ASP A 30 23.96 23.82 -22.40
N ALA A 31 24.55 23.78 -21.20
CA ALA A 31 25.97 24.06 -20.99
C ALA A 31 26.74 22.75 -20.77
N THR A 32 27.17 22.18 -21.90
CA THR A 32 28.06 21.03 -22.00
C THR A 32 29.40 21.34 -21.32
N ILE A 33 29.75 20.63 -20.24
CA ILE A 33 31.14 20.57 -19.73
C ILE A 33 31.77 19.28 -20.22
N SER A 34 32.61 19.43 -21.26
CA SER A 34 33.51 18.40 -21.77
C SER A 34 34.68 18.22 -20.81
N ALA A 35 34.73 17.12 -20.06
CA ALA A 35 35.95 16.67 -19.40
C ALA A 35 36.74 15.76 -20.37
N ASP A 36 37.86 16.30 -20.86
CA ASP A 36 38.83 15.61 -21.70
C ASP A 36 39.68 14.66 -20.84
N ASP A 37 39.81 13.44 -21.35
CA ASP A 37 40.46 12.28 -20.75
C ASP A 37 41.95 12.30 -21.11
N SER A 38 42.84 12.48 -20.11
CA SER A 38 44.19 11.90 -20.16
C SER A 38 44.92 11.99 -18.82
N ASP A 39 45.57 10.87 -18.47
CA ASP A 39 46.61 10.68 -17.45
C ASP A 39 46.21 10.44 -15.99
N LEU A 40 45.79 9.20 -15.71
CA LEU A 40 45.99 8.57 -14.41
C LEU A 40 46.85 7.30 -14.58
N SER A 41 48.17 7.49 -14.48
CA SER A 41 49.12 6.39 -14.37
C SER A 41 49.09 5.78 -12.97
N VAL A 42 48.80 4.48 -12.94
CA VAL A 42 48.90 3.59 -11.78
C VAL A 42 50.31 3.60 -11.19
N ALA A 43 50.44 3.88 -9.89
CA ALA A 43 51.64 3.58 -9.12
C ALA A 43 51.27 2.75 -7.89
N THR A 44 51.66 1.48 -7.93
CA THR A 44 51.66 0.53 -6.81
C THR A 44 52.54 1.02 -5.67
N VAL A 45 52.06 0.94 -4.43
CA VAL A 45 52.86 1.11 -3.21
C VAL A 45 53.05 -0.25 -2.57
N ASP A 46 54.31 -0.66 -2.41
CA ASP A 46 54.71 -1.78 -1.57
C ASP A 46 55.87 -1.36 -0.65
N SER A 47 55.82 -1.91 0.57
CA SER A 47 56.84 -2.04 1.61
C SER A 47 57.27 -0.81 2.44
N GLU A 48 56.85 -0.88 3.70
CA GLU A 48 57.61 -0.67 4.95
C GLU A 48 58.66 0.47 5.02
N ILE A 49 58.39 1.49 5.86
CA ILE A 49 59.42 2.09 6.72
C ILE A 49 58.84 2.40 8.11
N SER A 50 59.54 1.89 9.11
CA SER A 50 59.38 2.02 10.56
C SER A 50 59.74 3.41 11.12
N ASP A 51 59.06 3.78 12.21
CA ASP A 51 59.54 4.53 13.38
C ASP A 51 60.73 5.52 13.22
N VAL A 52 60.44 6.82 13.32
CA VAL A 52 61.33 7.78 14.00
C VAL A 52 60.48 8.82 14.75
N SER A 53 60.65 8.84 16.07
CA SER A 53 60.22 9.92 16.97
C SER A 53 61.30 11.00 17.06
N ALA A 54 60.91 12.28 17.12
CA ALA A 54 61.54 13.34 17.93
C ALA A 54 60.87 14.73 17.73
N VAL A 55 60.08 15.11 18.75
CA VAL A 55 60.07 16.39 19.49
C VAL A 55 60.39 17.74 18.77
N ALA A 56 59.34 18.57 18.73
CA ALA A 56 59.22 20.04 18.90
C ALA A 56 60.09 21.02 18.07
N ASP A 57 59.42 21.90 17.32
CA ASP A 57 59.50 23.34 17.60
C ASP A 57 58.28 24.08 17.02
N ASP A 58 57.99 25.18 17.70
CA ASP A 58 56.84 26.06 17.65
C ASP A 58 56.63 26.74 16.28
N ALA A 59 55.52 26.41 15.62
CA ALA A 59 54.91 27.26 14.61
C ALA A 59 53.41 27.26 14.87
N VAL A 60 52.97 28.24 15.67
CA VAL A 60 51.57 28.68 15.72
C VAL A 60 51.16 29.09 14.32
N VAL A 61 50.66 28.12 13.56
CA VAL A 61 49.66 28.37 12.52
C VAL A 61 48.37 28.42 13.31
N ASP A 62 47.92 29.65 13.55
CA ASP A 62 46.52 29.97 13.84
C ASP A 62 45.72 29.50 12.64
N ASP A 63 45.47 28.19 12.58
CA ASP A 63 44.43 27.64 11.75
C ASP A 63 43.16 28.10 12.44
N VAL A 64 42.64 29.22 11.95
CA VAL A 64 41.27 29.63 12.16
C VAL A 64 40.45 28.45 11.66
N VAL A 65 40.18 27.52 12.58
CA VAL A 65 38.97 26.70 12.55
C VAL A 65 37.89 27.75 12.42
N GLY A 66 37.41 27.94 11.19
CA GLY A 66 36.15 28.58 10.94
C GLY A 66 35.17 27.80 11.79
N ASP A 67 34.86 28.38 12.95
CA ASP A 67 33.66 28.11 13.70
C ASP A 67 32.54 28.37 12.70
N ASP A 68 32.19 27.32 11.93
CA ASP A 68 30.87 27.16 11.35
C ASP A 68 29.94 27.10 12.56
N SER A 69 29.68 28.28 13.13
CA SER A 69 28.59 28.49 14.04
C SER A 69 27.36 28.22 13.18
N LEU A 70 26.93 26.97 13.12
CA LEU A 70 25.60 26.59 12.73
C LEU A 70 24.69 27.51 13.54
N GLY A 71 24.12 28.51 12.87
CA GLY A 71 23.28 29.48 13.53
C GLY A 71 22.17 28.71 14.25
N GLU A 72 21.87 29.09 15.49
CA GLU A 72 20.76 28.49 16.24
C GLU A 72 19.50 28.44 15.34
N PRO A 73 18.79 27.30 15.29
CA PRO A 73 17.58 27.14 14.49
C PRO A 73 16.61 28.31 14.69
N LYS A 74 16.15 28.89 13.58
CA LYS A 74 15.26 30.06 13.59
C LYS A 74 13.84 29.66 13.29
N THR A 75 12.91 30.45 13.81
CA THR A 75 11.51 30.42 13.41
C THR A 75 11.25 31.54 12.41
N ILE A 76 10.63 31.20 11.28
CA ILE A 76 10.42 32.08 10.14
C ILE A 76 8.94 32.05 9.76
N ASP A 77 8.28 33.21 9.78
CA ASP A 77 6.88 33.33 9.39
C ASP A 77 6.74 33.50 7.86
N ILE A 78 6.03 32.58 7.22
CA ILE A 78 5.85 32.53 5.76
C ILE A 78 4.37 32.70 5.42
N ASN A 79 4.05 33.72 4.64
CA ASN A 79 2.72 34.00 4.10
C ASN A 79 2.85 34.67 2.72
N ASP A 80 1.73 34.98 2.05
CA ASP A 80 1.74 35.57 0.71
C ASP A 80 2.62 36.82 0.58
N ASP A 81 2.72 37.66 1.63
CA ASP A 81 3.54 38.88 1.65
C ASP A 81 5.03 38.60 1.89
N THR A 82 5.36 37.56 2.67
CA THR A 82 6.75 37.23 3.03
C THR A 82 7.37 36.14 2.15
N TYR A 83 6.56 35.43 1.35
CA TYR A 83 6.99 34.29 0.53
C TYR A 83 8.22 34.61 -0.33
N SER A 84 8.21 35.71 -1.09
CA SER A 84 9.32 36.08 -1.98
C SER A 84 10.59 36.54 -1.27
N THR A 85 10.58 36.58 0.06
CA THR A 85 11.79 36.81 0.87
C THR A 85 12.59 35.53 1.03
N TYR A 86 11.92 34.37 1.04
CA TYR A 86 12.51 33.07 1.39
C TYR A 86 12.50 32.07 0.24
N PHE A 87 11.61 32.28 -0.73
CA PHE A 87 11.50 31.47 -1.94
C PHE A 87 11.81 32.29 -3.18
N ASP A 88 12.47 31.66 -4.15
CA ASP A 88 12.73 32.25 -5.46
C ASP A 88 11.47 32.26 -6.36
N GLU A 89 11.62 32.76 -7.59
CA GLU A 89 10.52 32.82 -8.57
C GLU A 89 9.98 31.45 -9.00
N ASN A 90 10.75 30.37 -8.82
CA ASN A 90 10.37 28.99 -9.12
C ASN A 90 9.80 28.25 -7.90
N GLY A 91 9.70 28.96 -6.78
CA GLY A 91 9.28 28.46 -5.47
C GLY A 91 10.34 27.65 -4.74
N MET A 92 11.61 27.73 -5.13
CA MET A 92 12.73 27.06 -4.46
C MET A 92 13.14 27.81 -3.19
N LEU A 93 13.33 27.07 -2.10
CA LEU A 93 13.78 27.60 -0.82
C LEU A 93 15.23 28.09 -0.91
N ASP A 94 15.47 29.37 -0.62
CA ASP A 94 16.80 30.01 -0.75
C ASP A 94 17.36 30.41 0.62
N THR A 95 16.86 31.49 1.23
CA THR A 95 17.49 32.16 2.37
C THR A 95 17.14 31.57 3.74
N VAL A 96 17.01 30.24 3.82
CA VAL A 96 16.68 29.47 5.04
C VAL A 96 17.81 28.49 5.35
N SER A 97 18.12 28.26 6.62
CA SER A 97 19.15 27.31 7.05
C SER A 97 18.54 25.93 7.37
N ASP A 98 19.36 24.88 7.36
CA ASP A 98 18.92 23.58 7.86
C ASP A 98 18.44 23.68 9.31
N HIS A 99 17.45 22.87 9.63
CA HIS A 99 16.72 22.75 10.89
C HIS A 99 15.92 23.99 11.30
N ASP A 100 15.84 25.03 10.46
CA ASP A 100 14.91 26.13 10.67
C ASP A 100 13.44 25.64 10.65
N THR A 101 12.58 26.39 11.32
CA THR A 101 11.14 26.17 11.38
C THR A 101 10.42 27.24 10.55
N LEU A 102 9.72 26.83 9.50
CA LEU A 102 8.84 27.65 8.69
C LEU A 102 7.42 27.56 9.25
N VAL A 103 6.93 28.67 9.82
CA VAL A 103 5.54 28.80 10.30
C VAL A 103 4.71 29.39 9.17
N VAL A 104 3.88 28.56 8.55
CA VAL A 104 3.05 28.95 7.41
C VAL A 104 1.77 29.62 7.91
N GLY A 105 1.52 30.84 7.44
CA GLY A 105 0.24 31.54 7.54
C GLY A 105 -0.68 31.16 6.37
N THR A 106 -1.15 32.13 5.60
CA THR A 106 -1.90 31.86 4.36
C THR A 106 -0.98 31.98 3.15
N LEU A 107 -1.01 30.97 2.28
CA LEU A 107 -0.37 30.95 0.98
C LEU A 107 -1.40 30.62 -0.10
N THR A 108 -1.42 31.39 -1.17
CA THR A 108 -2.40 31.26 -2.27
C THR A 108 -1.69 31.14 -3.61
N GLU A 109 -1.90 30.03 -4.33
CA GLU A 109 -1.24 29.75 -5.62
C GLU A 109 0.29 29.78 -5.50
N LYS A 110 0.82 29.25 -4.39
CA LYS A 110 2.26 29.18 -4.09
C LYS A 110 2.67 27.73 -3.88
N ASP A 111 3.58 27.26 -4.73
CA ASP A 111 4.24 25.98 -4.55
C ASP A 111 5.54 26.19 -3.75
N LEU A 112 5.89 25.27 -2.86
CA LEU A 112 7.09 25.34 -2.02
C LEU A 112 7.99 24.17 -2.40
N LYS A 113 9.13 24.44 -3.03
CA LYS A 113 10.18 23.46 -3.30
C LYS A 113 11.25 23.57 -2.24
N VAL A 114 11.41 22.52 -1.45
CA VAL A 114 12.19 22.50 -0.22
C VAL A 114 13.38 21.57 -0.43
N ASN A 115 14.59 22.11 -0.37
CA ASN A 115 15.85 21.42 -0.60
C ASN A 115 16.76 21.36 0.62
N LYS A 116 16.16 21.48 1.80
CA LYS A 116 16.84 21.61 3.09
C LYS A 116 16.03 20.88 4.14
N SER A 117 16.71 20.39 5.17
CA SER A 117 16.07 19.66 6.27
C SER A 117 15.37 20.66 7.18
N VAL A 118 14.05 20.84 7.08
CA VAL A 118 13.34 21.90 7.84
C VAL A 118 12.10 21.37 8.54
N THR A 119 11.57 22.13 9.49
CA THR A 119 10.21 21.92 9.99
C THR A 119 9.27 22.92 9.31
N ILE A 120 8.25 22.44 8.61
CA ILE A 120 7.19 23.25 8.02
C ILE A 120 5.93 23.00 8.84
N THR A 121 5.41 24.04 9.48
CA THR A 121 4.25 23.90 10.34
C THR A 121 3.21 24.99 10.11
N GLY A 122 1.93 24.61 10.12
CA GLY A 122 0.84 25.58 10.15
C GLY A 122 0.50 26.05 11.55
N ASN A 123 1.07 25.44 12.60
CA ASN A 123 0.65 25.67 14.00
C ASN A 123 -0.89 25.63 14.16
N SER A 124 -1.56 24.75 13.41
CA SER A 124 -3.03 24.59 13.29
C SER A 124 -3.82 25.72 12.60
N GLU A 125 -3.17 26.79 12.14
CA GLU A 125 -3.83 27.90 11.42
C GLU A 125 -3.32 28.09 9.98
N GLY A 126 -2.21 27.43 9.62
CA GLY A 126 -1.60 27.53 8.30
C GLY A 126 -2.47 26.94 7.20
N VAL A 127 -2.68 27.71 6.14
CA VAL A 127 -3.51 27.34 4.99
C VAL A 127 -2.71 27.51 3.71
N ILE A 128 -2.65 26.45 2.91
CA ILE A 128 -2.11 26.45 1.55
C ILE A 128 -3.29 26.23 0.60
N ASN A 129 -3.67 27.28 -0.14
CA ASN A 129 -4.71 27.23 -1.15
C ASN A 129 -4.07 27.03 -2.53
N ASN A 130 -4.36 25.88 -3.14
CA ASN A 130 -3.89 25.49 -4.46
C ASN A 130 -2.36 25.52 -4.65
N GLY A 131 -1.65 25.06 -3.62
CA GLY A 131 -0.20 24.98 -3.59
C GLY A 131 0.28 23.58 -3.20
N THR A 132 1.46 23.22 -3.68
CA THR A 132 2.12 21.95 -3.37
C THR A 132 3.40 22.19 -2.56
N ILE A 133 3.62 21.40 -1.51
CA ILE A 133 4.96 21.28 -0.91
C ILE A 133 5.68 20.12 -1.61
N THR A 134 6.77 20.42 -2.30
CA THR A 134 7.64 19.42 -2.91
C THR A 134 8.96 19.40 -2.19
N LEU A 135 9.30 18.28 -1.57
CA LEU A 135 10.67 18.04 -1.09
C LEU A 135 11.49 17.65 -2.32
N VAL A 136 12.51 18.43 -2.63
CA VAL A 136 13.39 18.26 -3.79
C VAL A 136 14.81 18.13 -3.27
N ASP A 137 15.63 17.24 -3.84
CA ASP A 137 17.02 16.98 -3.40
C ASP A 137 17.13 16.21 -2.07
N TYR A 138 18.16 15.36 -1.96
CA TYR A 138 18.47 14.55 -0.77
C TYR A 138 18.68 15.38 0.50
N ASN A 139 19.09 16.65 0.36
CA ASN A 139 19.25 17.58 1.48
C ASN A 139 17.92 17.93 2.17
N ALA A 140 16.77 17.66 1.56
CA ALA A 140 15.46 17.81 2.19
C ALA A 140 15.14 16.70 3.21
N GLY A 141 15.98 15.66 3.32
CA GLY A 141 15.80 14.58 4.27
C GLY A 141 15.74 15.07 5.73
N GLY A 142 14.95 14.41 6.57
CA GLY A 142 14.68 14.86 7.95
C GLY A 142 13.58 15.93 8.07
N THR A 143 12.97 16.35 6.96
CA THR A 143 11.91 17.37 6.97
C THR A 143 10.65 16.87 7.67
N THR A 144 10.01 17.75 8.44
CA THR A 144 8.66 17.52 9.00
C THR A 144 7.67 18.51 8.41
N VAL A 145 6.53 18.02 7.91
CA VAL A 145 5.39 18.81 7.41
C VAL A 145 4.20 18.57 8.33
N SER A 146 3.78 19.59 9.08
CA SER A 146 2.81 19.40 10.17
C SER A 146 1.73 20.47 10.31
N GLY A 147 0.53 20.05 10.72
CA GLY A 147 -0.52 20.98 11.18
C GLY A 147 -0.98 22.00 10.14
N LEU A 148 -0.86 21.68 8.84
CA LEU A 148 -1.30 22.52 7.72
C LEU A 148 -2.69 22.11 7.23
N THR A 149 -3.42 23.07 6.67
CA THR A 149 -4.62 22.83 5.87
C THR A 149 -4.33 23.08 4.40
N PHE A 150 -4.53 22.07 3.56
CA PHE A 150 -4.43 22.18 2.09
C PHE A 150 -5.81 22.20 1.46
N ASN A 151 -6.04 23.16 0.56
CA ASN A 151 -7.25 23.23 -0.26
C ASN A 151 -6.84 23.31 -1.73
N ASN A 152 -6.69 22.16 -2.38
CA ASN A 152 -6.13 22.07 -3.73
C ASN A 152 -7.17 21.69 -4.78
N PHE A 153 -6.92 22.15 -6.02
CA PHE A 153 -7.65 21.73 -7.20
C PHE A 153 -6.67 21.28 -8.28
N ASN A 154 -6.83 20.06 -8.78
CA ASN A 154 -5.94 19.44 -9.77
C ASN A 154 -4.45 19.43 -9.38
N LYS A 155 -4.13 19.34 -8.08
CA LYS A 155 -2.75 19.31 -7.58
C LYS A 155 -2.60 18.42 -6.35
N ASP A 156 -1.46 17.74 -6.27
CA ASP A 156 -1.01 17.07 -5.05
C ASP A 156 -0.75 18.10 -3.94
N ALA A 157 -0.94 17.70 -2.69
CA ALA A 157 -0.64 18.57 -1.55
C ALA A 157 0.85 18.48 -1.16
N ILE A 158 1.37 17.25 -1.08
CA ILE A 158 2.74 16.97 -0.66
C ILE A 158 3.37 15.97 -1.61
N VAL A 159 4.56 16.27 -2.10
CA VAL A 159 5.36 15.39 -2.95
C VAL A 159 6.75 15.22 -2.35
N ILE A 160 7.16 13.98 -2.12
CA ILE A 160 8.51 13.60 -1.72
C ILE A 160 9.20 13.04 -2.97
N ALA A 161 10.21 13.74 -3.48
CA ALA A 161 10.98 13.28 -4.62
C ALA A 161 11.90 12.10 -4.26
N ASP A 162 12.44 11.45 -5.30
CA ASP A 162 13.34 10.30 -5.20
C ASP A 162 14.57 10.57 -4.32
N GLY A 163 14.93 9.59 -3.48
CA GLY A 163 16.11 9.61 -2.63
C GLY A 163 15.99 10.44 -1.34
N ILE A 164 14.78 10.83 -0.93
CA ILE A 164 14.57 11.68 0.25
C ILE A 164 14.10 10.84 1.44
N ASP A 165 14.92 10.80 2.48
CA ASP A 165 14.71 9.94 3.64
C ASP A 165 14.31 10.70 4.92
N ASN A 166 13.76 9.98 5.89
CA ASN A 166 13.46 10.45 7.24
C ASN A 166 12.44 11.61 7.29
N VAL A 167 11.42 11.54 6.44
CA VAL A 167 10.38 12.57 6.35
C VAL A 167 9.19 12.21 7.24
N LYS A 168 8.63 13.22 7.90
CA LYS A 168 7.40 13.09 8.68
C LYS A 168 6.31 14.02 8.15
N ILE A 169 5.15 13.46 7.83
CA ILE A 169 3.95 14.18 7.43
C ILE A 169 2.88 13.92 8.49
N GLU A 170 2.56 14.92 9.30
CA GLU A 170 1.65 14.71 10.44
C GLU A 170 0.60 15.78 10.69
N GLU A 171 -0.56 15.37 11.20
CA GLU A 171 -1.61 16.28 11.68
C GLU A 171 -2.10 17.29 10.61
N ASN A 172 -1.95 16.97 9.33
CA ASN A 172 -2.40 17.83 8.24
C ASN A 172 -3.87 17.52 7.88
N GLN A 173 -4.60 18.55 7.45
CA GLN A 173 -5.90 18.42 6.82
C GLN A 173 -5.76 18.71 5.33
N ILE A 174 -5.90 17.69 4.50
CA ILE A 174 -5.68 17.77 3.06
C ILE A 174 -7.00 17.55 2.34
N THR A 175 -7.46 18.58 1.62
CA THR A 175 -8.59 18.47 0.70
C THR A 175 -8.12 18.68 -0.73
N VAL A 176 -8.31 17.67 -1.58
CA VAL A 176 -7.98 17.75 -3.02
C VAL A 176 -9.25 17.50 -3.83
N ASN A 177 -9.65 18.49 -4.61
CA ASN A 177 -10.70 18.34 -5.61
C ASN A 177 -10.06 18.18 -6.98
N THR A 178 -10.66 17.39 -7.87
CA THR A 178 -10.14 17.23 -9.23
C THR A 178 -11.22 17.18 -10.31
N GLY A 179 -10.88 17.68 -11.49
CA GLY A 179 -11.62 17.46 -12.74
C GLY A 179 -11.12 16.22 -13.49
N GLU A 180 -11.15 16.28 -14.83
CA GLU A 180 -10.55 15.25 -15.69
C GLU A 180 -9.03 15.44 -15.73
N GLU A 181 -8.33 14.71 -14.86
CA GLU A 181 -6.87 14.65 -14.82
C GLU A 181 -6.40 13.20 -14.98
N PRO A 182 -5.19 12.94 -15.49
CA PRO A 182 -4.72 11.56 -15.68
C PRO A 182 -4.50 10.81 -14.36
N SER A 183 -3.90 11.47 -13.38
CA SER A 183 -3.62 10.88 -12.07
C SER A 183 -3.34 11.98 -11.07
N ILE A 184 -3.91 11.89 -9.87
CA ILE A 184 -3.65 12.83 -8.76
C ILE A 184 -3.60 12.07 -7.44
N ALA A 185 -2.70 12.51 -6.55
CA ALA A 185 -2.66 12.03 -5.18
C ALA A 185 -2.75 13.16 -4.15
N ALA A 186 -3.11 12.87 -2.90
CA ALA A 186 -2.95 13.87 -1.84
C ALA A 186 -1.49 13.94 -1.38
N VAL A 187 -0.87 12.77 -1.17
CA VAL A 187 0.55 12.62 -0.83
C VAL A 187 1.20 11.67 -1.82
N THR A 188 2.27 12.12 -2.46
CA THR A 188 3.07 11.31 -3.40
C THR A 188 4.48 11.11 -2.84
N ILE A 189 4.95 9.86 -2.85
CA ILE A 189 6.33 9.45 -2.60
C ILE A 189 6.85 8.86 -3.89
N VAL A 190 7.94 9.42 -4.40
CA VAL A 190 8.52 9.05 -5.68
C VAL A 190 9.83 8.31 -5.47
N GLY A 191 10.06 7.29 -6.28
CA GLY A 191 11.31 6.55 -6.34
C GLY A 191 11.58 5.79 -5.05
N TYR A 192 12.83 5.87 -4.60
CA TYR A 192 13.34 5.19 -3.42
C TYR A 192 13.48 6.17 -2.26
N SER A 193 12.60 6.03 -1.28
CA SER A 193 12.62 6.80 -0.04
C SER A 193 12.56 5.87 1.17
N LYS A 194 13.20 6.28 2.26
CA LYS A 194 13.27 5.51 3.51
C LYS A 194 12.77 6.28 4.72
N ASN A 195 12.24 5.55 5.70
CA ASN A 195 11.82 6.09 6.99
C ASN A 195 10.81 7.25 6.81
N ILE A 196 9.79 7.01 5.99
CA ILE A 196 8.72 7.98 5.76
C ILE A 196 7.58 7.67 6.71
N THR A 197 7.15 8.67 7.49
CA THR A 197 6.04 8.52 8.43
C THR A 197 4.89 9.45 8.05
N ILE A 198 3.73 8.87 7.76
CA ILE A 198 2.48 9.60 7.49
C ILE A 198 1.52 9.30 8.65
N LEU A 199 1.31 10.28 9.53
CA LEU A 199 0.68 10.08 10.85
C LEU A 199 -0.44 11.09 11.15
N ASN A 200 -1.60 10.64 11.63
CA ASN A 200 -2.68 11.52 12.11
C ASN A 200 -3.18 12.55 11.07
N ASN A 201 -3.05 12.28 9.77
CA ASN A 201 -3.56 13.18 8.74
C ASN A 201 -5.03 12.88 8.44
N LYS A 202 -5.75 13.92 8.04
CA LYS A 202 -7.07 13.80 7.43
C LYS A 202 -6.95 14.12 5.94
N ILE A 203 -7.24 13.16 5.08
CA ILE A 203 -7.15 13.27 3.63
C ILE A 203 -8.55 13.09 3.05
N ASP A 204 -9.06 14.10 2.36
CA ASP A 204 -10.35 14.09 1.66
C ASP A 204 -10.10 14.40 0.18
N MET A 205 -10.31 13.41 -0.68
CA MET A 205 -10.15 13.54 -2.13
C MET A 205 -11.46 13.32 -2.85
N THR A 206 -11.76 14.18 -3.83
CA THR A 206 -12.98 14.05 -4.64
C THR A 206 -12.75 14.48 -6.08
N GLY A 207 -13.13 13.65 -7.05
CA GLY A 207 -13.21 14.08 -8.45
C GLY A 207 -13.15 12.96 -9.48
N ASP A 208 -12.94 13.37 -10.73
CA ASP A 208 -13.09 12.52 -11.92
C ASP A 208 -11.77 12.27 -12.65
N ALA A 209 -10.63 12.36 -11.95
CA ALA A 209 -9.34 11.95 -12.51
C ALA A 209 -9.39 10.48 -12.94
N GLU A 210 -8.62 10.06 -13.95
CA GLU A 210 -8.58 8.66 -14.39
C GLU A 210 -8.16 7.74 -13.23
N ASN A 211 -7.19 8.22 -12.43
CA ASN A 211 -6.72 7.56 -11.21
C ASN A 211 -6.64 8.56 -10.05
N LEU A 212 -7.20 8.19 -8.90
CA LEU A 212 -7.24 9.03 -7.71
C LEU A 212 -6.66 8.29 -6.50
N TYR A 213 -5.62 8.84 -5.88
CA TYR A 213 -4.86 8.19 -4.82
C TYR A 213 -4.83 9.00 -3.52
N GLY A 214 -5.31 8.46 -2.40
CA GLY A 214 -5.11 9.13 -1.10
C GLY A 214 -3.61 9.31 -0.79
N ILE A 215 -2.89 8.20 -0.75
CA ILE A 215 -1.42 8.14 -0.60
C ILE A 215 -0.87 7.28 -1.72
N CYS A 216 0.12 7.78 -2.44
CA CYS A 216 0.76 7.09 -3.55
C CYS A 216 2.25 6.97 -3.30
N ALA A 217 2.79 5.75 -3.23
CA ALA A 217 4.22 5.50 -3.14
C ALA A 217 4.67 4.67 -4.35
N ILE A 218 5.40 5.30 -5.27
CA ILE A 218 5.76 4.72 -6.56
C ILE A 218 7.26 4.50 -6.68
N ALA A 219 7.68 3.27 -7.01
CA ALA A 219 9.06 2.91 -7.28
C ALA A 219 9.44 3.11 -8.76
N TYR A 220 8.47 3.33 -9.65
CA TYR A 220 8.73 3.68 -11.04
C TYR A 220 8.80 5.20 -11.19
N PHE A 221 9.96 5.72 -11.58
CA PHE A 221 10.15 7.14 -11.81
C PHE A 221 11.08 7.42 -13.00
N ASN A 222 10.72 8.40 -13.82
CA ASN A 222 11.52 8.88 -14.96
C ASN A 222 11.99 7.76 -15.91
N LYS A 223 11.12 6.79 -16.20
CA LYS A 223 11.42 5.61 -17.05
C LYS A 223 12.51 4.69 -16.51
N HIS A 224 12.76 4.78 -15.21
CA HIS A 224 13.63 3.90 -14.47
C HIS A 224 12.85 3.37 -13.28
N TYR A 225 13.14 2.15 -12.91
CA TYR A 225 12.65 1.59 -11.67
C TYR A 225 13.71 1.80 -10.60
N SER A 226 13.30 2.23 -9.43
CA SER A 226 14.16 2.44 -8.27
C SER A 226 14.18 1.21 -7.36
N GLU A 227 15.08 1.24 -6.38
CA GLU A 227 15.01 0.32 -5.24
C GLU A 227 13.67 0.45 -4.49
N ALA A 228 13.35 -0.56 -3.69
CA ALA A 228 12.13 -0.63 -2.89
C ALA A 228 12.07 0.49 -1.83
N ASN A 229 10.92 1.18 -1.72
CA ASN A 229 10.67 2.10 -0.61
C ASN A 229 10.70 1.31 0.71
N SER A 230 11.43 1.78 1.72
CA SER A 230 11.64 1.00 2.95
C SER A 230 11.21 1.79 4.17
N VAL A 231 10.46 1.15 5.08
CA VAL A 231 9.93 1.82 6.29
C VAL A 231 9.04 3.01 5.90
N VAL A 232 7.95 2.73 5.18
CA VAL A 232 6.86 3.68 4.90
C VAL A 232 5.71 3.40 5.86
N ASP A 233 5.73 4.10 6.99
CA ASP A 233 4.75 3.94 8.06
C ASP A 233 3.54 4.85 7.84
N ILE A 234 2.35 4.26 7.68
CA ILE A 234 1.09 4.99 7.50
C ILE A 234 0.18 4.66 8.68
N LYS A 235 0.04 5.60 9.61
CA LYS A 235 -0.57 5.33 10.93
C LYS A 235 -1.63 6.36 11.32
N ASN A 236 -2.75 5.90 11.90
CA ASN A 236 -3.77 6.78 12.49
C ASN A 236 -4.37 7.83 11.53
N ASN A 237 -4.33 7.60 10.22
CA ASN A 237 -4.87 8.55 9.25
C ASN A 237 -6.37 8.30 9.01
N ASN A 238 -7.10 9.35 8.66
CA ASN A 238 -8.44 9.26 8.09
C ASN A 238 -8.36 9.62 6.61
N ILE A 239 -8.60 8.65 5.73
CA ILE A 239 -8.44 8.79 4.28
C ILE A 239 -9.78 8.50 3.61
N THR A 240 -10.36 9.53 3.00
CA THR A 240 -11.58 9.43 2.21
C THR A 240 -11.27 9.77 0.76
N VAL A 241 -11.54 8.85 -0.16
CA VAL A 241 -11.33 9.05 -1.59
C VAL A 241 -12.61 8.71 -2.35
N THR A 242 -13.17 9.67 -3.06
CA THR A 242 -14.44 9.53 -3.80
C THR A 242 -14.26 9.93 -5.26
N GLY A 243 -14.67 9.08 -6.19
CA GLY A 243 -14.55 9.39 -7.61
C GLY A 243 -15.44 8.56 -8.51
N SER A 244 -15.27 8.72 -9.82
CA SER A 244 -15.98 7.93 -10.84
C SER A 244 -15.10 6.95 -11.62
N ASN A 245 -13.78 7.15 -11.63
CA ASN A 245 -12.83 6.25 -12.31
C ASN A 245 -12.08 5.40 -11.29
N MET A 246 -10.81 5.05 -11.52
CA MET A 246 -10.07 4.22 -10.57
C MET A 246 -9.79 5.02 -9.29
N VAL A 247 -10.18 4.46 -8.15
CA VAL A 247 -10.07 5.14 -6.85
C VAL A 247 -9.37 4.25 -5.86
N GLU A 248 -8.28 4.73 -5.27
CA GLU A 248 -7.50 3.98 -4.29
C GLU A 248 -7.16 4.85 -3.09
N ALA A 249 -7.37 4.35 -1.87
CA ALA A 249 -6.92 5.11 -0.70
C ALA A 249 -5.40 5.10 -0.57
N MET A 250 -4.78 3.95 -0.86
CA MET A 250 -3.33 3.77 -0.82
C MET A 250 -2.87 2.90 -2.00
N TYR A 251 -2.00 3.45 -2.83
CA TYR A 251 -1.29 2.70 -3.87
C TYR A 251 0.19 2.67 -3.54
N LEU A 252 0.71 1.50 -3.17
CA LEU A 252 2.06 1.34 -2.63
C LEU A 252 2.82 0.30 -3.46
N THR A 253 3.82 0.73 -4.22
CA THR A 253 4.60 -0.19 -5.06
C THR A 253 5.95 -0.48 -4.43
N ASN A 254 6.34 -1.77 -4.41
CA ASN A 254 7.65 -2.23 -3.93
C ASN A 254 8.04 -1.61 -2.57
N ILE A 255 7.12 -1.66 -1.59
CA ILE A 255 7.42 -1.23 -0.22
C ILE A 255 7.92 -2.40 0.63
N GLU A 256 8.81 -2.15 1.58
CA GLU A 256 9.31 -3.15 2.53
C GLU A 256 9.40 -2.60 3.97
N ASN A 257 9.43 -3.49 4.96
CA ASN A 257 9.63 -3.15 6.38
C ASN A 257 8.66 -2.06 6.90
N SER A 258 7.42 -2.10 6.46
CA SER A 258 6.47 -0.99 6.58
C SER A 258 5.26 -1.37 7.45
N VAL A 259 4.72 -0.39 8.17
CA VAL A 259 3.55 -0.58 9.02
C VAL A 259 2.40 0.33 8.59
N ILE A 260 1.29 -0.28 8.18
CA ILE A 260 0.00 0.37 7.91
C ILE A 260 -0.94 0.04 9.07
N ASP A 261 -1.10 0.96 10.01
CA ASP A 261 -1.78 0.67 11.28
C ASP A 261 -2.82 1.71 11.71
N ASN A 262 -3.96 1.23 12.20
CA ASN A 262 -5.02 2.05 12.81
C ASN A 262 -5.52 3.19 11.92
N ASN A 263 -5.58 2.99 10.60
CA ASN A 263 -6.15 3.95 9.66
C ASN A 263 -7.66 3.70 9.50
N ILE A 264 -8.41 4.79 9.29
CA ILE A 264 -9.80 4.74 8.84
C ILE A 264 -9.82 5.13 7.37
N VAL A 265 -10.26 4.20 6.52
CA VAL A 265 -10.23 4.32 5.06
C VAL A 265 -11.64 4.20 4.52
N VAL A 266 -12.07 5.20 3.74
CA VAL A 266 -13.36 5.21 3.06
C VAL A 266 -13.15 5.47 1.58
N VAL A 267 -13.52 4.52 0.74
CA VAL A 267 -13.40 4.62 -0.71
C VAL A 267 -14.76 4.44 -1.34
N SER A 268 -15.08 5.30 -2.31
CA SER A 268 -16.35 5.26 -3.04
C SER A 268 -16.13 5.55 -4.51
N CYS A 269 -16.19 4.51 -5.34
CA CYS A 269 -16.20 4.63 -6.80
C CYS A 269 -17.62 4.50 -7.34
N SER A 270 -18.08 5.56 -8.01
CA SER A 270 -19.43 5.62 -8.57
C SER A 270 -19.53 5.20 -10.04
N GLY A 271 -18.40 5.02 -10.74
CA GLY A 271 -18.39 4.59 -12.14
C GLY A 271 -18.03 3.12 -12.31
N SER A 272 -17.59 2.75 -13.51
CA SER A 272 -17.36 1.36 -13.92
C SER A 272 -15.89 0.92 -13.81
N SER A 273 -15.08 1.67 -13.06
CA SER A 273 -13.69 1.33 -12.75
C SER A 273 -13.59 0.62 -11.41
N ASP A 274 -12.40 0.12 -11.12
CA ASP A 274 -12.10 -0.63 -9.90
C ASP A 274 -11.82 0.33 -8.73
N ALA A 275 -12.08 -0.15 -7.51
CA ALA A 275 -11.88 0.61 -6.28
C ALA A 275 -11.07 -0.20 -5.27
N TYR A 276 -10.08 0.44 -4.64
CA TYR A 276 -9.12 -0.20 -3.75
C TYR A 276 -9.05 0.51 -2.40
N GLY A 277 -9.17 -0.22 -1.29
CA GLY A 277 -8.82 0.31 0.02
C GLY A 277 -7.31 0.53 0.11
N ILE A 278 -6.55 -0.53 -0.16
CA ILE A 278 -5.10 -0.49 -0.32
C ILE A 278 -4.69 -1.52 -1.38
N GLN A 279 -3.80 -1.12 -2.28
CA GLN A 279 -3.07 -2.01 -3.16
C GLN A 279 -1.59 -1.90 -2.90
N ILE A 280 -0.97 -3.03 -2.54
CA ILE A 280 0.47 -3.18 -2.49
C ILE A 280 0.88 -3.96 -3.73
N ALA A 281 1.50 -3.28 -4.69
CA ALA A 281 1.86 -3.87 -5.97
C ALA A 281 3.36 -4.17 -6.04
N ASP A 282 3.70 -5.28 -6.70
CA ASP A 282 5.06 -5.57 -7.09
C ASP A 282 5.31 -5.14 -8.53
N MET A 283 6.10 -4.09 -8.70
CA MET A 283 6.52 -3.59 -10.00
C MET A 283 7.93 -4.08 -10.41
N SER A 284 8.57 -4.92 -9.59
CA SER A 284 9.94 -5.42 -9.82
C SER A 284 10.05 -6.26 -11.10
N TYR A 285 8.98 -6.99 -11.44
CA TYR A 285 8.92 -7.76 -12.68
C TYR A 285 9.12 -6.85 -13.90
N TRP A 286 8.34 -5.76 -14.03
CA TRP A 286 8.45 -4.85 -15.16
C TRP A 286 9.76 -4.03 -15.10
N ALA A 287 10.27 -3.77 -13.90
CA ALA A 287 11.58 -3.16 -13.70
C ALA A 287 12.71 -3.85 -14.42
N SER A 288 12.78 -5.16 -14.20
CA SER A 288 13.81 -5.99 -14.77
C SER A 288 13.76 -6.14 -16.28
N MET A 289 12.56 -5.97 -16.88
CA MET A 289 12.41 -6.06 -18.33
C MET A 289 13.01 -4.84 -19.05
N GLU A 290 13.10 -3.69 -18.36
CA GLU A 290 13.62 -2.45 -18.92
C GLU A 290 15.11 -2.23 -18.61
N THR A 291 15.63 -2.77 -17.51
CA THR A 291 17.04 -2.61 -17.11
C THR A 291 17.80 -3.94 -17.17
N PHE A 292 18.77 -4.06 -18.07
CA PHE A 292 19.67 -5.23 -18.23
C PHE A 292 20.68 -5.43 -17.07
N GLU A 293 20.61 -4.61 -16.02
CA GLU A 293 21.53 -4.66 -14.88
C GLU A 293 20.81 -5.28 -13.67
N PRO A 294 21.46 -6.16 -12.89
CA PRO A 294 20.91 -6.72 -11.66
C PRO A 294 20.80 -5.62 -10.60
N SER A 295 19.73 -4.84 -10.66
CA SER A 295 19.36 -3.88 -9.63
C SER A 295 18.62 -4.62 -8.51
N PRO A 296 18.78 -4.22 -7.22
CA PRO A 296 18.19 -4.92 -6.08
C PRO A 296 16.69 -4.62 -5.95
N PHE A 297 15.92 -4.81 -7.03
CA PHE A 297 14.46 -4.75 -6.97
C PHE A 297 13.94 -5.83 -6.04
N ARG A 298 13.25 -5.45 -4.97
CA ARG A 298 12.67 -6.39 -4.01
C ARG A 298 11.15 -6.39 -4.15
N PRO A 299 10.52 -7.58 -4.14
CA PRO A 299 9.08 -7.64 -4.01
C PRO A 299 8.66 -7.07 -2.64
N PRO A 300 7.39 -6.70 -2.47
CA PRO A 300 6.85 -6.32 -1.18
C PRO A 300 7.17 -7.35 -0.08
N ASN A 301 7.74 -6.90 1.04
CA ASN A 301 8.19 -7.80 2.11
C ASN A 301 8.16 -7.15 3.50
N ASN A 302 7.89 -7.95 4.54
CA ASN A 302 7.86 -7.53 5.94
C ASN A 302 6.92 -6.32 6.13
N ILE A 303 5.64 -6.55 5.83
CA ILE A 303 4.61 -5.50 5.87
C ILE A 303 3.51 -5.90 6.86
N ASN A 304 3.22 -5.01 7.79
CA ASN A 304 2.15 -5.19 8.75
C ASN A 304 0.98 -4.26 8.41
N ILE A 305 -0.16 -4.84 8.04
CA ILE A 305 -1.43 -4.16 7.81
C ILE A 305 -2.36 -4.53 8.97
N THR A 306 -2.40 -3.68 10.00
CA THR A 306 -3.05 -4.02 11.27
C THR A 306 -4.05 -2.99 11.78
N ASN A 307 -5.10 -3.44 12.45
CA ASN A 307 -6.05 -2.57 13.17
C ASN A 307 -6.73 -1.50 12.30
N ASN A 308 -6.74 -1.65 10.97
CA ASN A 308 -7.34 -0.67 10.07
C ASN A 308 -8.83 -0.94 9.90
N GLN A 309 -9.59 0.11 9.60
CA GLN A 309 -10.97 0.01 9.14
C GLN A 309 -11.06 0.45 7.69
N PHE A 310 -11.38 -0.48 6.79
CA PHE A 310 -11.60 -0.23 5.37
C PHE A 310 -13.09 -0.32 5.05
N THR A 311 -13.64 0.74 4.46
CA THR A 311 -14.97 0.72 3.84
C THR A 311 -14.81 1.07 2.37
N VAL A 312 -14.92 0.08 1.49
CA VAL A 312 -14.65 0.22 0.06
C VAL A 312 -15.90 -0.12 -0.73
N LYS A 313 -16.40 0.84 -1.51
CA LYS A 313 -17.60 0.67 -2.33
C LYS A 313 -17.35 0.99 -3.79
N GLY A 314 -17.90 0.17 -4.68
CA GLY A 314 -17.72 0.30 -6.12
C GLY A 314 -18.87 -0.29 -6.93
N LYS A 315 -18.87 -0.07 -8.25
CA LYS A 315 -19.80 -0.77 -9.16
C LYS A 315 -19.16 -1.89 -9.98
N ASN A 316 -17.85 -1.83 -10.23
CA ASN A 316 -17.12 -2.84 -11.02
C ASN A 316 -16.45 -3.86 -10.09
N MET A 317 -15.12 -3.89 -9.99
CA MET A 317 -14.44 -4.65 -8.95
C MET A 317 -14.18 -3.78 -7.72
N VAL A 318 -14.31 -4.38 -6.55
CA VAL A 318 -13.87 -3.80 -5.27
C VAL A 318 -12.82 -4.69 -4.65
N TYR A 319 -11.72 -4.07 -4.26
CA TYR A 319 -10.59 -4.68 -3.59
C TYR A 319 -10.41 -4.01 -2.23
N GLY A 320 -10.55 -4.75 -1.14
CA GLY A 320 -10.37 -4.17 0.20
C GLY A 320 -8.90 -3.93 0.50
N VAL A 321 -8.17 -5.03 0.70
CA VAL A 321 -6.73 -5.06 0.93
C VAL A 321 -6.11 -6.03 -0.08
N THR A 322 -5.24 -5.56 -0.97
CA THR A 322 -4.56 -6.43 -1.93
C THR A 322 -3.05 -6.33 -1.84
N VAL A 323 -2.38 -7.48 -1.96
CA VAL A 323 -0.93 -7.57 -2.04
C VAL A 323 -0.53 -8.48 -3.18
N ILE A 324 0.27 -7.94 -4.09
CA ILE A 324 0.86 -8.65 -5.23
C ILE A 324 2.37 -8.71 -4.99
N SER A 325 2.95 -9.91 -4.88
CA SER A 325 4.37 -10.11 -4.56
C SER A 325 5.02 -11.09 -5.54
N ILE A 326 5.34 -10.63 -6.75
CA ILE A 326 5.85 -11.46 -7.84
C ILE A 326 7.38 -11.51 -7.75
N ALA A 327 7.91 -12.41 -6.92
CA ALA A 327 9.35 -12.68 -6.85
C ALA A 327 9.93 -12.98 -8.24
N MET A 328 11.14 -12.51 -8.56
CA MET A 328 11.79 -12.72 -9.86
C MET A 328 12.63 -14.02 -9.94
N MET A 329 12.81 -14.58 -11.15
CA MET A 329 13.92 -15.46 -11.49
C MET A 329 14.64 -14.90 -12.71
N ASP A 330 15.97 -14.80 -12.66
CA ASP A 330 16.81 -14.62 -13.84
C ASP A 330 16.73 -15.91 -14.68
N SER A 331 16.27 -15.82 -15.92
CA SER A 331 16.13 -16.98 -16.82
C SER A 331 17.47 -17.49 -17.37
N ASP A 332 18.54 -16.71 -17.28
CA ASP A 332 19.85 -17.02 -17.88
C ASP A 332 20.97 -17.23 -16.86
N SER A 333 20.74 -16.94 -15.56
CA SER A 333 21.68 -17.27 -14.48
C SER A 333 21.13 -18.34 -13.51
N PRO A 334 21.79 -19.51 -13.36
CA PRO A 334 21.46 -20.49 -12.34
C PRO A 334 21.80 -20.01 -10.91
N THR A 335 22.30 -18.79 -10.73
CA THR A 335 22.28 -18.12 -9.43
C THR A 335 20.90 -17.52 -9.23
N ALA A 336 19.93 -18.37 -8.92
CA ALA A 336 18.60 -17.95 -8.49
C ALA A 336 18.76 -16.82 -7.46
N ILE A 337 18.38 -15.61 -7.82
CA ILE A 337 18.09 -14.61 -6.79
C ILE A 337 16.78 -15.10 -6.20
N SER A 338 16.91 -15.95 -5.18
CA SER A 338 15.81 -16.29 -4.29
C SER A 338 15.44 -14.99 -3.60
N TYR A 339 14.46 -14.28 -4.16
CA TYR A 339 13.89 -13.17 -3.44
C TYR A 339 13.20 -13.73 -2.20
N PRO A 340 13.41 -13.07 -1.05
CA PRO A 340 13.01 -13.59 0.24
C PRO A 340 11.50 -13.82 0.27
N GLU A 341 11.12 -14.62 1.23
CA GLU A 341 9.76 -14.81 1.71
C GLU A 341 9.04 -13.45 1.77
N SER A 342 7.76 -13.40 1.39
CA SER A 342 6.93 -12.20 1.49
C SER A 342 6.22 -12.23 2.83
N GLU A 343 6.91 -11.77 3.86
CA GLU A 343 6.39 -11.76 5.24
C GLU A 343 5.32 -10.68 5.40
N ILE A 344 4.09 -10.96 4.94
CA ILE A 344 2.96 -10.04 5.01
C ILE A 344 2.03 -10.45 6.15
N ILE A 345 1.73 -9.53 7.06
CA ILE A 345 0.75 -9.74 8.13
C ILE A 345 -0.44 -8.82 7.89
N ILE A 346 -1.60 -9.41 7.62
CA ILE A 346 -2.89 -8.72 7.53
C ILE A 346 -3.72 -9.16 8.73
N SER A 347 -3.79 -8.35 9.78
CA SER A 347 -4.47 -8.77 11.00
C SER A 347 -5.28 -7.73 11.76
N ASN A 348 -6.32 -8.19 12.46
CA ASN A 348 -7.18 -7.32 13.28
C ASN A 348 -7.81 -6.16 12.49
N ASN A 349 -8.00 -6.30 11.18
CA ASN A 349 -8.65 -5.27 10.36
C ASN A 349 -10.15 -5.49 10.30
N ILE A 350 -10.90 -4.40 10.12
CA ILE A 350 -12.29 -4.43 9.67
C ILE A 350 -12.29 -4.11 8.18
N VAL A 351 -12.78 -5.02 7.34
CA VAL A 351 -12.83 -4.85 5.89
C VAL A 351 -14.27 -4.99 5.41
N ASP A 352 -14.91 -3.85 5.14
CA ASP A 352 -16.24 -3.76 4.57
C ASP A 352 -16.16 -3.43 3.08
N ALA A 353 -16.17 -4.46 2.24
CA ALA A 353 -16.03 -4.37 0.79
C ALA A 353 -17.37 -4.70 0.10
N GLU A 354 -17.92 -3.74 -0.64
CA GLU A 354 -19.23 -3.87 -1.30
C GLU A 354 -19.16 -3.43 -2.77
N SER A 355 -19.52 -4.35 -3.68
CA SER A 355 -19.63 -4.04 -5.09
C SER A 355 -20.96 -4.47 -5.68
N ALA A 356 -21.49 -3.67 -6.61
CA ALA A 356 -22.56 -4.12 -7.50
C ALA A 356 -22.08 -5.18 -8.53
N GLY A 357 -20.76 -5.29 -8.68
CA GLY A 357 -20.08 -6.20 -9.60
C GLY A 357 -19.35 -7.34 -8.88
N GLY A 358 -18.03 -7.38 -8.98
CA GLY A 358 -17.19 -8.36 -8.28
C GLY A 358 -16.51 -7.79 -7.03
N VAL A 359 -16.11 -8.66 -6.10
CA VAL A 359 -15.43 -8.28 -4.85
C VAL A 359 -14.32 -9.27 -4.47
N VAL A 360 -13.20 -8.72 -4.01
CA VAL A 360 -12.13 -9.41 -3.27
C VAL A 360 -11.83 -8.57 -2.03
N ALA A 361 -12.30 -9.00 -0.86
CA ALA A 361 -12.09 -8.17 0.35
C ALA A 361 -10.62 -8.19 0.79
N ILE A 362 -9.98 -9.35 0.81
CA ILE A 362 -8.53 -9.50 1.01
C ILE A 362 -7.97 -10.37 -0.12
N GLY A 363 -6.98 -9.87 -0.85
CA GLY A 363 -6.33 -10.57 -1.96
C GLY A 363 -4.82 -10.69 -1.76
N GLY A 364 -4.29 -11.90 -1.92
CA GLY A 364 -2.85 -12.17 -1.92
C GLY A 364 -2.43 -12.89 -3.19
N GLN A 365 -1.45 -12.35 -3.90
CA GLN A 365 -0.81 -13.05 -5.02
C GLN A 365 0.63 -13.42 -4.64
N THR A 366 0.94 -14.71 -4.77
CA THR A 366 2.27 -15.29 -4.52
C THR A 366 2.85 -14.94 -3.14
N LEU A 367 2.00 -14.98 -2.12
CA LEU A 367 2.37 -14.72 -0.73
C LEU A 367 3.10 -15.90 -0.09
N THR A 368 4.17 -15.63 0.68
CA THR A 368 5.02 -16.66 1.28
C THR A 368 5.37 -16.33 2.73
N GLN A 369 5.14 -17.24 3.67
CA GLN A 369 5.30 -16.97 5.12
C GLN A 369 4.43 -15.81 5.64
N SER A 370 3.29 -15.62 5.00
CA SER A 370 2.33 -14.57 5.31
C SER A 370 1.25 -15.05 6.29
N LYS A 371 0.57 -14.09 6.92
CA LYS A 371 -0.53 -14.32 7.85
C LYS A 371 -1.72 -13.42 7.52
N ILE A 372 -2.91 -14.00 7.42
CA ILE A 372 -4.20 -13.30 7.32
C ILE A 372 -5.02 -13.72 8.53
N THR A 373 -5.02 -12.91 9.59
CA THR A 373 -5.50 -13.35 10.91
C THR A 373 -6.43 -12.38 11.62
N ASP A 374 -7.44 -12.89 12.31
CA ASP A 374 -8.29 -12.10 13.20
C ASP A 374 -8.97 -10.88 12.52
N ASN A 375 -9.26 -10.96 11.22
CA ASN A 375 -9.94 -9.88 10.50
C ASN A 375 -11.46 -10.06 10.56
N ASN A 376 -12.19 -8.95 10.67
CA ASN A 376 -13.64 -8.88 10.51
C ASN A 376 -13.96 -8.45 9.08
N ILE A 377 -14.53 -9.35 8.29
CA ILE A 377 -14.66 -9.16 6.85
C ILE A 377 -16.14 -9.22 6.46
N THR A 378 -16.63 -8.13 5.87
CA THR A 378 -17.90 -8.08 5.14
C THR A 378 -17.57 -7.98 3.66
N ALA A 379 -17.95 -8.99 2.89
CA ALA A 379 -17.71 -9.02 1.45
C ALA A 379 -19.03 -9.26 0.71
N ILE A 380 -19.50 -8.23 0.00
CA ILE A 380 -20.78 -8.25 -0.71
C ILE A 380 -20.50 -7.99 -2.19
N GLY A 381 -20.62 -9.04 -2.98
CA GLY A 381 -20.51 -9.00 -4.43
C GLY A 381 -21.88 -9.02 -5.12
N GLY A 382 -21.93 -8.49 -6.33
CA GLY A 382 -23.08 -8.58 -7.22
C GLY A 382 -22.81 -9.50 -8.41
N SER A 383 -23.30 -9.09 -9.58
CA SER A 383 -23.18 -9.90 -10.81
C SER A 383 -21.84 -9.66 -11.48
N THR A 384 -21.08 -10.73 -11.71
CA THR A 384 -19.82 -10.69 -12.46
C THR A 384 -20.00 -10.74 -13.98
N ASP A 385 -21.23 -10.98 -14.46
CA ASP A 385 -21.54 -11.02 -15.89
C ASP A 385 -21.14 -9.73 -16.61
N GLY A 386 -20.23 -9.84 -17.59
CA GLY A 386 -19.79 -8.73 -18.42
C GLY A 386 -18.73 -7.83 -17.77
N ILE A 387 -18.31 -8.14 -16.55
CA ILE A 387 -17.19 -7.46 -15.90
C ILE A 387 -15.89 -7.93 -16.55
N THR A 388 -15.00 -6.96 -16.78
CA THR A 388 -13.61 -7.20 -17.14
C THR A 388 -12.76 -6.32 -16.26
N THR A 389 -11.70 -6.89 -15.71
CA THR A 389 -10.63 -6.14 -15.07
C THR A 389 -9.30 -6.53 -15.71
N VAL A 390 -8.34 -5.62 -15.64
CA VAL A 390 -6.93 -5.86 -16.00
C VAL A 390 -6.09 -6.24 -14.80
N ASP A 391 -6.68 -6.22 -13.60
CA ASP A 391 -6.03 -6.61 -12.37
C ASP A 391 -5.67 -8.11 -12.36
N SER A 392 -4.55 -8.46 -11.73
CA SER A 392 -4.05 -9.83 -11.68
C SER A 392 -4.96 -10.77 -10.88
N PHE A 393 -5.77 -10.24 -9.96
CA PHE A 393 -6.78 -11.01 -9.24
C PHE A 393 -7.97 -11.42 -10.10
N GLY A 394 -8.17 -10.84 -11.28
CA GLY A 394 -9.30 -11.18 -12.15
C GLY A 394 -10.67 -10.85 -11.51
N VAL A 395 -11.70 -11.57 -11.96
CA VAL A 395 -13.10 -11.30 -11.58
C VAL A 395 -13.61 -12.37 -10.62
N HIS A 396 -13.74 -12.01 -9.35
CA HIS A 396 -14.18 -12.90 -8.28
C HIS A 396 -15.27 -12.27 -7.42
N ASN A 397 -15.94 -13.13 -6.64
CA ASN A 397 -16.79 -12.76 -5.52
C ASN A 397 -16.33 -13.59 -4.32
N VAL A 398 -15.37 -13.08 -3.57
CA VAL A 398 -14.73 -13.81 -2.48
C VAL A 398 -14.26 -12.88 -1.36
N ALA A 399 -14.31 -13.35 -0.11
CA ALA A 399 -13.82 -12.57 1.02
C ALA A 399 -12.28 -12.63 1.12
N ILE A 400 -11.66 -13.82 1.04
CA ILE A 400 -10.21 -13.99 0.94
C ILE A 400 -9.84 -14.75 -0.32
N LEU A 401 -9.02 -14.16 -1.18
CA LEU A 401 -8.47 -14.78 -2.39
C LEU A 401 -6.96 -14.92 -2.28
N LEU A 402 -6.45 -16.14 -2.42
CA LEU A 402 -5.05 -16.38 -2.70
C LEU A 402 -4.89 -16.98 -4.10
N ILE A 403 -4.00 -16.40 -4.90
CA ILE A 403 -3.71 -16.85 -6.26
C ILE A 403 -2.21 -16.90 -6.53
N ASP A 404 -1.84 -17.78 -7.44
CA ASP A 404 -0.46 -17.90 -7.93
C ASP A 404 -0.26 -17.12 -9.24
N ASP A 405 1.00 -16.83 -9.59
CA ASP A 405 1.31 -16.39 -10.95
C ASP A 405 1.54 -17.61 -11.86
N THR A 406 0.45 -18.07 -12.48
CA THR A 406 0.50 -19.14 -13.50
C THR A 406 0.72 -18.59 -14.92
N SER A 407 0.77 -17.27 -15.08
CA SER A 407 0.65 -16.59 -16.38
C SER A 407 1.98 -16.34 -17.09
N SER A 408 3.08 -16.28 -16.34
CA SER A 408 4.39 -16.02 -16.94
C SER A 408 5.16 -17.32 -17.16
N SER A 409 5.65 -17.53 -18.39
CA SER A 409 6.58 -18.63 -18.75
C SER A 409 7.92 -18.58 -17.99
N TYR A 410 8.08 -17.60 -17.11
CA TYR A 410 9.23 -17.30 -16.27
C TYR A 410 8.94 -17.50 -14.76
N ALA A 411 7.69 -17.82 -14.37
CA ALA A 411 7.27 -18.09 -13.00
C ALA A 411 6.78 -19.53 -12.77
N SER A 412 7.26 -20.51 -13.53
CA SER A 412 6.91 -21.91 -13.28
C SER A 412 7.31 -22.32 -11.85
N GLY A 413 6.34 -22.44 -10.96
CA GLY A 413 6.52 -22.86 -9.55
C GLY A 413 6.48 -21.75 -8.50
N LYS A 414 5.79 -20.62 -8.74
CA LYS A 414 5.61 -19.57 -7.72
C LYS A 414 4.20 -19.65 -7.17
N GLU A 415 4.10 -20.35 -6.05
CA GLU A 415 2.84 -20.64 -5.38
C GLU A 415 2.76 -19.85 -4.07
N CYS A 416 1.55 -19.59 -3.59
CA CYS A 416 1.38 -19.18 -2.20
C CYS A 416 1.91 -20.29 -1.28
N GLU A 417 2.85 -19.97 -0.38
CA GLU A 417 3.56 -20.95 0.45
C GLU A 417 3.59 -20.54 1.93
N ASN A 418 3.29 -21.48 2.83
CA ASN A 418 3.28 -21.26 4.27
C ASN A 418 2.43 -20.05 4.70
N VAL A 419 1.27 -19.88 4.05
CA VAL A 419 0.31 -18.82 4.39
C VAL A 419 -0.66 -19.31 5.46
N GLU A 420 -0.73 -18.60 6.58
CA GLU A 420 -1.63 -18.90 7.69
C GLU A 420 -2.90 -18.02 7.58
N ILE A 421 -4.07 -18.65 7.48
CA ILE A 421 -5.37 -17.99 7.47
C ILE A 421 -6.18 -18.49 8.68
N THR A 422 -6.23 -17.70 9.76
CA THR A 422 -6.88 -18.14 11.01
C THR A 422 -7.60 -17.03 11.76
N GLY A 423 -8.65 -17.38 12.50
CA GLY A 423 -9.37 -16.44 13.37
C GLY A 423 -10.20 -15.38 12.65
N ASN A 424 -10.33 -15.43 11.32
CA ASN A 424 -11.10 -14.44 10.57
C ASN A 424 -12.60 -14.67 10.73
N LEU A 425 -13.36 -13.58 10.86
CA LEU A 425 -14.82 -13.55 10.98
C LEU A 425 -15.43 -12.97 9.70
N PHE A 426 -16.27 -13.73 9.03
CA PHE A 426 -16.98 -13.31 7.83
C PHE A 426 -18.44 -12.99 8.16
N PHE A 427 -18.91 -11.80 7.82
CA PHE A 427 -20.28 -11.36 8.11
C PHE A 427 -21.16 -11.46 6.87
N ASP A 428 -22.25 -12.23 6.98
CA ASP A 428 -23.34 -12.35 6.01
C ASP A 428 -22.90 -12.40 4.52
N SER A 429 -21.83 -13.15 4.25
CA SER A 429 -21.28 -13.24 2.91
C SER A 429 -22.17 -14.16 2.05
N ALA A 430 -22.93 -13.58 1.12
CA ALA A 430 -23.61 -14.33 0.05
C ALA A 430 -22.63 -14.91 -1.00
N ILE A 431 -21.34 -14.95 -0.66
CA ILE A 431 -20.22 -15.25 -1.55
C ILE A 431 -19.28 -16.25 -0.86
N THR A 432 -18.38 -16.84 -1.64
CA THR A 432 -17.33 -17.74 -1.15
C THR A 432 -16.48 -17.03 -0.08
N SER A 433 -16.33 -17.63 1.10
CA SER A 433 -15.56 -16.99 2.19
C SER A 433 -14.05 -17.03 1.90
N ILE A 434 -13.51 -18.19 1.54
CA ILE A 434 -12.08 -18.34 1.25
C ILE A 434 -11.91 -19.14 -0.04
N GLN A 435 -11.14 -18.60 -0.98
CA GLN A 435 -10.71 -19.29 -2.19
C GLN A 435 -9.19 -19.28 -2.25
N VAL A 436 -8.61 -20.48 -2.33
CA VAL A 436 -7.17 -20.67 -2.42
C VAL A 436 -6.91 -21.42 -3.71
N GLU A 437 -6.43 -20.71 -4.73
CA GLU A 437 -6.08 -21.30 -6.01
C GLU A 437 -4.62 -21.75 -5.97
N THR A 438 -4.43 -23.07 -5.89
CA THR A 438 -3.15 -23.80 -6.09
C THR A 438 -1.97 -23.52 -5.14
N PRO A 439 -2.15 -23.32 -3.82
CA PRO A 439 -1.00 -23.11 -2.93
C PRO A 439 -0.17 -24.39 -2.77
N GLU A 440 1.15 -24.24 -2.60
CA GLU A 440 2.03 -25.34 -2.20
C GLU A 440 1.74 -25.76 -0.75
N SER A 441 1.47 -24.75 0.12
CA SER A 441 1.06 -24.95 1.52
C SER A 441 0.30 -23.72 2.08
N ALA A 442 -1.01 -23.84 2.26
CA ALA A 442 -1.80 -22.88 3.04
C ALA A 442 -2.48 -23.60 4.21
N THR A 443 -2.41 -23.02 5.41
CA THR A 443 -3.14 -23.50 6.59
C THR A 443 -4.36 -22.64 6.80
N VAL A 444 -5.55 -23.24 6.75
CA VAL A 444 -6.83 -22.53 6.90
C VAL A 444 -7.61 -23.15 8.04
N GLU A 445 -7.63 -22.49 9.19
CA GLU A 445 -8.17 -23.04 10.44
C GLU A 445 -8.93 -21.97 11.22
N ASN A 446 -9.89 -22.34 12.07
CA ASN A 446 -10.57 -21.43 13.01
C ASN A 446 -11.18 -20.15 12.39
N ASN A 447 -11.58 -20.19 11.11
CA ASN A 447 -12.30 -19.09 10.48
C ASN A 447 -13.82 -19.34 10.56
N LEU A 448 -14.57 -18.29 10.86
CA LEU A 448 -16.01 -18.38 11.09
C LEU A 448 -16.80 -17.53 10.10
N VAL A 449 -17.92 -18.07 9.63
CA VAL A 449 -18.99 -17.24 9.05
C VAL A 449 -20.03 -16.99 10.13
N ILE A 450 -20.39 -15.73 10.34
CA ILE A 450 -21.29 -15.27 11.38
C ILE A 450 -22.42 -14.44 10.75
N SER A 451 -23.64 -14.65 11.21
CA SER A 451 -24.79 -13.80 10.88
C SER A 451 -24.71 -12.43 11.58
N GLU A 452 -25.49 -11.44 11.14
CA GLU A 452 -25.59 -10.13 11.81
C GLU A 452 -25.94 -10.24 13.32
N ASN A 453 -26.62 -11.32 13.73
CA ASN A 453 -27.02 -11.56 15.12
C ASN A 453 -26.00 -12.37 15.94
N GLY A 454 -24.81 -12.63 15.41
CA GLY A 454 -23.75 -13.36 16.11
C GLY A 454 -23.87 -14.88 16.09
N ALA A 455 -24.80 -15.45 15.31
CA ALA A 455 -24.91 -16.90 15.16
C ALA A 455 -23.92 -17.43 14.10
N ILE A 456 -23.30 -18.58 14.38
CA ILE A 456 -22.34 -19.25 13.48
C ILE A 456 -23.10 -19.90 12.33
N ILE A 457 -22.65 -19.70 11.09
CA ILE A 457 -23.24 -20.28 9.89
C ILE A 457 -22.41 -21.49 9.41
N VAL A 458 -23.07 -22.64 9.28
CA VAL A 458 -22.50 -23.88 8.73
C VAL A 458 -23.08 -24.15 7.35
N ASN A 459 -22.23 -24.22 6.34
CA ASN A 459 -22.57 -24.59 4.96
C ASN A 459 -21.45 -25.46 4.35
N ASP A 460 -21.59 -25.89 3.09
CA ASP A 460 -20.58 -26.74 2.43
C ASP A 460 -19.17 -26.11 2.41
N ASP A 461 -19.09 -24.78 2.31
CA ASP A 461 -17.82 -24.04 2.25
C ASP A 461 -17.18 -23.88 3.64
N THR A 462 -17.99 -23.75 4.70
CA THR A 462 -17.50 -23.50 6.06
C THR A 462 -17.34 -24.76 6.90
N TYR A 463 -17.94 -25.88 6.47
CA TYR A 463 -17.94 -27.13 7.21
C TYR A 463 -16.53 -27.56 7.64
N GLN A 464 -15.56 -27.49 6.72
CA GLN A 464 -14.20 -27.95 6.96
C GLN A 464 -13.44 -27.17 8.04
N TYR A 465 -13.91 -25.97 8.42
CA TYR A 465 -13.30 -25.14 9.46
C TYR A 465 -13.88 -25.41 10.85
N LEU A 466 -15.04 -26.07 10.90
CA LEU A 466 -15.84 -26.25 12.11
C LEU A 466 -15.90 -27.72 12.56
N PHE A 467 -15.61 -28.64 11.64
CA PHE A 467 -15.73 -30.08 11.85
C PHE A 467 -14.46 -30.82 11.42
N ASP A 468 -14.07 -31.85 12.19
CA ASP A 468 -13.00 -32.77 11.78
C ASP A 468 -13.45 -33.75 10.66
N GLU A 469 -12.54 -34.62 10.21
CA GLU A 469 -12.81 -35.58 9.14
C GLU A 469 -13.92 -36.58 9.49
N GLU A 470 -14.09 -36.90 10.78
CA GLU A 470 -15.16 -37.74 11.30
C GLU A 470 -16.50 -37.00 11.45
N GLY A 471 -16.47 -35.67 11.34
CA GLY A 471 -17.63 -34.79 11.46
C GLY A 471 -17.93 -34.33 12.89
N ASN A 472 -16.98 -34.43 13.83
CA ASN A 472 -17.12 -33.84 15.15
C ASN A 472 -16.94 -32.34 15.09
N PHE A 473 -17.83 -31.60 15.73
CA PHE A 473 -17.71 -30.16 15.91
C PHE A 473 -16.52 -29.87 16.82
N VAL A 474 -15.51 -29.18 16.29
CA VAL A 474 -14.23 -28.92 16.98
C VAL A 474 -14.04 -27.47 17.40
N TYR A 475 -14.98 -26.59 17.06
CA TYR A 475 -14.90 -25.19 17.40
C TYR A 475 -15.35 -24.92 18.85
N GLU A 476 -14.53 -24.22 19.63
CA GLU A 476 -14.83 -23.90 21.02
C GLU A 476 -15.90 -22.79 21.10
N THR A 477 -17.05 -23.09 21.73
CA THR A 477 -18.14 -22.11 21.94
C THR A 477 -18.76 -22.26 23.32
N GLU A 478 -19.49 -21.24 23.77
CA GLU A 478 -20.31 -21.36 24.98
C GLU A 478 -21.56 -22.22 24.76
N ASP A 479 -22.04 -22.85 25.85
CA ASP A 479 -23.31 -23.57 25.87
C ASP A 479 -24.46 -22.67 25.40
N GLY A 480 -25.29 -23.19 24.49
CA GLY A 480 -26.42 -22.45 23.92
C GLY A 480 -26.06 -21.52 22.76
N THR A 481 -24.81 -21.53 22.29
CA THR A 481 -24.43 -20.88 21.03
C THR A 481 -25.36 -21.32 19.90
N THR A 482 -25.77 -20.37 19.06
CA THR A 482 -26.66 -20.64 17.93
C THR A 482 -25.85 -21.01 16.69
N ILE A 483 -26.17 -22.16 16.12
CA ILE A 483 -25.65 -22.65 14.85
C ILE A 483 -26.77 -22.56 13.82
N LEU A 484 -26.58 -21.74 12.79
CA LEU A 484 -27.44 -21.67 11.62
C LEU A 484 -26.91 -22.60 10.54
N VAL A 485 -27.68 -23.62 10.21
CA VAL A 485 -27.35 -24.58 9.16
C VAL A 485 -27.97 -24.11 7.85
N ASP A 486 -27.14 -23.93 6.83
CA ASP A 486 -27.54 -23.56 5.48
C ASP A 486 -27.52 -24.80 4.55
N VAL A 487 -27.14 -24.65 3.28
CA VAL A 487 -26.95 -25.75 2.33
C VAL A 487 -25.74 -26.60 2.70
N LEU A 488 -25.97 -27.90 2.95
CA LEU A 488 -24.95 -28.91 3.23
C LEU A 488 -25.19 -30.19 2.43
N THR A 489 -24.14 -30.76 1.86
CA THR A 489 -24.21 -31.93 0.98
C THR A 489 -23.17 -32.99 1.37
N ASN A 490 -23.65 -34.20 1.69
CA ASN A 490 -22.81 -35.35 2.07
C ASN A 490 -21.92 -35.08 3.31
N LYS A 491 -22.42 -34.30 4.28
CA LYS A 491 -21.70 -33.94 5.52
C LYS A 491 -22.40 -34.51 6.76
N ASN A 492 -21.62 -34.99 7.73
CA ASN A 492 -22.14 -35.46 9.02
C ASN A 492 -21.73 -34.48 10.12
N MET A 493 -22.67 -33.93 10.87
CA MET A 493 -22.38 -33.04 11.99
C MET A 493 -22.61 -33.79 13.30
N ILE A 494 -21.58 -33.90 14.13
CA ILE A 494 -21.61 -34.53 15.44
C ILE A 494 -21.31 -33.47 16.48
N PHE A 495 -22.29 -33.17 17.33
CA PHE A 495 -22.15 -32.20 18.40
C PHE A 495 -22.03 -32.89 19.75
N SER A 496 -21.03 -32.49 20.53
CA SER A 496 -20.74 -32.98 21.87
C SER A 496 -20.94 -31.93 22.97
N GLN A 497 -21.59 -30.81 22.65
CA GLN A 497 -21.91 -29.74 23.59
C GLN A 497 -23.33 -29.20 23.36
N PRO A 498 -23.98 -28.60 24.39
CA PRO A 498 -25.32 -28.02 24.28
C PRO A 498 -25.36 -26.81 23.31
N LEU A 499 -26.13 -26.89 22.23
CA LEU A 499 -26.22 -25.85 21.18
C LEU A 499 -27.65 -25.63 20.68
N ASN A 500 -27.89 -24.44 20.11
CA ASN A 500 -29.14 -24.10 19.43
C ASN A 500 -28.96 -24.23 17.91
N ILE A 501 -29.27 -25.40 17.35
CA ILE A 501 -29.11 -25.69 15.92
C ILE A 501 -30.41 -25.36 15.19
N LYS A 502 -30.36 -24.47 14.19
CA LYS A 502 -31.52 -24.00 13.44
C LYS A 502 -31.25 -23.94 11.95
N SER A 503 -32.27 -24.02 11.11
CA SER A 503 -32.12 -23.59 9.72
C SER A 503 -31.75 -22.10 9.65
N LYS A 504 -30.85 -21.73 8.73
CA LYS A 504 -30.53 -20.32 8.47
C LYS A 504 -31.76 -19.59 7.92
N ASP A 505 -32.43 -20.19 6.94
CA ASP A 505 -33.65 -19.70 6.32
C ASP A 505 -34.47 -20.85 5.69
N ASP A 506 -35.51 -20.51 4.93
CA ASP A 506 -36.41 -21.46 4.27
C ASP A 506 -35.75 -22.23 3.11
N SER A 507 -34.59 -21.80 2.63
CA SER A 507 -33.82 -22.43 1.56
C SER A 507 -32.78 -23.43 2.06
N SER A 508 -32.49 -23.43 3.36
CA SER A 508 -31.52 -24.32 3.99
C SER A 508 -31.88 -25.79 3.79
N VAL A 509 -30.92 -26.60 3.37
CA VAL A 509 -31.14 -28.03 3.06
C VAL A 509 -29.91 -28.87 3.40
N ILE A 510 -30.16 -30.00 4.06
CA ILE A 510 -29.13 -31.04 4.29
C ILE A 510 -29.43 -32.20 3.35
N THR A 511 -28.57 -32.40 2.35
CA THR A 511 -28.68 -33.50 1.38
C THR A 511 -27.68 -34.59 1.72
N ASN A 512 -28.16 -35.82 1.97
CA ASN A 512 -27.32 -36.97 2.34
C ASN A 512 -26.40 -36.73 3.56
N GLY A 513 -26.83 -35.87 4.49
CA GLY A 513 -26.10 -35.58 5.72
C GLY A 513 -26.87 -36.02 6.96
N THR A 514 -26.19 -36.05 8.11
CA THR A 514 -26.77 -36.43 9.40
C THR A 514 -26.38 -35.42 10.47
N ILE A 515 -27.32 -35.06 11.35
CA ILE A 515 -27.02 -34.38 12.62
C ILE A 515 -27.06 -35.41 13.74
N THR A 516 -25.96 -35.55 14.48
CA THR A 516 -25.83 -36.43 15.64
C THR A 516 -25.56 -35.60 16.88
N LEU A 517 -26.32 -35.83 17.95
CA LEU A 517 -26.09 -35.25 19.26
C LEU A 517 -25.55 -36.36 20.18
N THR A 518 -24.38 -36.16 20.78
CA THR A 518 -23.85 -37.11 21.75
C THR A 518 -24.50 -36.91 23.13
N ALA A 519 -24.16 -37.75 24.10
CA ALA A 519 -24.67 -37.64 25.47
C ALA A 519 -24.32 -36.28 26.11
N ASP A 520 -23.16 -35.72 25.76
CA ASP A 520 -22.66 -34.45 26.30
C ASP A 520 -23.35 -33.23 25.66
N ALA A 521 -24.00 -33.40 24.50
CA ALA A 521 -24.87 -32.40 23.88
C ALA A 521 -26.29 -32.33 24.50
N SER A 522 -26.45 -32.80 25.74
CA SER A 522 -27.74 -32.75 26.44
C SER A 522 -28.16 -31.31 26.68
N GLY A 523 -29.35 -30.93 26.19
CA GLY A 523 -29.85 -29.56 26.25
C GLY A 523 -29.85 -28.84 24.90
N SER A 524 -29.26 -29.44 23.86
CA SER A 524 -29.34 -28.91 22.51
C SER A 524 -30.78 -28.90 21.96
N SER A 525 -31.09 -27.91 21.13
CA SER A 525 -32.31 -27.86 20.32
C SER A 525 -31.96 -27.97 18.84
N VAL A 526 -32.76 -28.71 18.07
CA VAL A 526 -32.68 -28.74 16.61
C VAL A 526 -34.05 -28.32 16.07
N THR A 527 -34.12 -27.20 15.34
CA THR A 527 -35.39 -26.64 14.85
C THR A 527 -35.35 -26.26 13.39
#